data_AF-A0A8J4W093-F1
#
_entry.id   AF-A0A8J4W093-F1
#
_cell.length_a   1.000
_cell.length_b   1.000
_cell.length_c   1.000
_cell.angle_alpha   90.00
_cell.angle_beta   90.00
_cell.angle_gamma   90.00
#
_symmetry.space_group_name_H-M   'P 1'
#
loop_
_entity.id
_entity.type
_entity.pdbx_description
1 polymer ?
#
loop_
_entity_poly.entity_id
_entity_poly.type
_entity_poly.pdbx_seq_one_letter_code
_entity_poly.pdbx_strand_id
1 'polypeptide(L)'
;MALGSDSSDLDAYSGPYNSREMRKLKDEYSSSESEARAFNARSELVKQGITLLLLDVPQYTLLGIDTQMFSVGPAFKGIKMIPPASHFLYYTSSTRDGKDFSPIIGFFIDAAPSKC
;
A
#
# COMPACT_ATOMS: atom_id res chain seq x y z
N MET A 1 -9.02 -22.66 -29.50
CA MET A 1 -9.28 -22.50 -28.05
C MET A 1 -8.87 -21.09 -27.69
N ALA A 2 -9.77 -20.29 -27.13
CA ALA A 2 -9.44 -18.94 -26.66
C ALA A 2 -8.49 -19.06 -25.46
N LEU A 3 -7.46 -18.22 -25.42
CA LEU A 3 -6.54 -18.12 -24.28
C LEU A 3 -7.37 -17.71 -23.06
N GLY A 4 -7.38 -18.55 -22.02
CA GLY A 4 -7.90 -18.16 -20.72
C GLY A 4 -6.96 -17.13 -20.08
N SER A 5 -7.51 -16.37 -19.15
CA SER A 5 -6.87 -15.21 -18.55
C SER A 5 -5.88 -15.54 -17.43
N ASP A 6 -5.29 -16.73 -17.40
CA ASP A 6 -4.42 -17.18 -16.31
C ASP A 6 -3.05 -17.60 -16.84
N SER A 7 -1.96 -17.14 -16.21
CA SER A 7 -0.58 -17.48 -16.59
C SER A 7 -0.32 -18.99 -16.67
N SER A 8 -1.09 -19.79 -15.92
CA SER A 8 -1.05 -21.25 -15.95
C SER A 8 -1.49 -21.85 -17.29
N ASP A 9 -2.28 -21.15 -18.10
CA ASP A 9 -2.67 -21.59 -19.45
C ASP A 9 -1.47 -21.56 -20.42
N LEU A 10 -0.45 -20.74 -20.14
CA LEU A 10 0.80 -20.71 -20.92
C LEU A 10 1.70 -21.92 -20.65
N ASP A 11 1.47 -22.67 -19.57
CA ASP A 11 2.22 -23.89 -19.26
C ASP A 11 1.75 -25.08 -20.11
N ALA A 12 0.48 -25.09 -20.52
CA ALA A 12 -0.11 -26.12 -21.38
C ALA A 12 -0.04 -25.78 -22.88
N TYR A 13 0.44 -24.58 -23.24
CA TYR A 13 0.43 -24.08 -24.62
C TYR A 13 1.59 -24.64 -25.46
N SER A 14 1.28 -25.49 -26.44
CA SER A 14 2.24 -26.09 -27.38
C SER A 14 2.32 -25.38 -28.74
N GLY A 15 2.16 -24.05 -28.76
CA GLY A 15 2.14 -23.27 -30.01
C GLY A 15 3.53 -23.07 -30.64
N PRO A 16 3.63 -22.20 -31.68
CA PRO A 16 4.82 -22.08 -32.52
C PRO A 16 6.00 -21.34 -31.88
N TYR A 17 5.88 -20.86 -30.64
CA TYR A 17 6.91 -20.05 -29.97
C TYR A 17 8.04 -20.90 -29.41
N ASN A 18 9.28 -20.41 -29.52
CA ASN A 18 10.43 -21.07 -28.92
C ASN A 18 10.55 -20.76 -27.41
N SER A 19 11.46 -21.47 -26.72
CA SER A 19 11.64 -21.35 -25.26
C SER A 19 12.11 -19.97 -24.76
N ARG A 20 12.70 -19.13 -25.61
CA ARG A 20 13.06 -17.74 -25.24
C ARG A 20 11.84 -16.83 -25.37
N GLU A 21 11.08 -16.97 -26.43
CA GLU A 21 9.85 -16.21 -26.66
C GLU A 21 8.79 -16.55 -25.60
N MET A 22 8.63 -17.84 -25.28
CA MET A 22 7.71 -18.29 -24.24
C MET A 22 8.05 -17.72 -22.86
N ARG A 23 9.34 -17.57 -22.52
CA ARG A 23 9.74 -16.94 -21.24
C ARG A 23 9.37 -15.46 -21.20
N LYS A 24 9.65 -14.71 -22.27
CA LYS A 24 9.28 -13.29 -22.35
C LYS A 24 7.78 -13.08 -22.22
N LEU A 25 6.97 -13.90 -22.89
CA LEU A 25 5.52 -13.84 -22.80
C LEU A 25 5.01 -14.14 -21.39
N LYS A 26 5.59 -15.14 -20.71
CA LYS A 26 5.24 -15.44 -19.30
C LYS A 26 5.61 -14.30 -18.36
N ASP A 27 6.78 -13.69 -18.55
CA ASP A 27 7.21 -12.55 -17.75
C ASP A 27 6.30 -11.34 -17.96
N GLU A 28 5.94 -11.04 -19.21
CA GLU A 28 5.01 -9.96 -19.58
C GLU A 28 3.61 -10.19 -19.01
N TYR A 29 3.08 -11.42 -19.15
CA TYR A 29 1.77 -11.78 -18.63
C TYR A 29 1.73 -11.72 -17.09
N SER A 30 2.75 -12.25 -16.41
CA SER A 30 2.91 -12.17 -14.95
C SER A 30 3.00 -10.72 -14.46
N SER A 31 3.75 -9.87 -15.16
CA SER A 31 3.81 -8.44 -14.88
C SER A 31 2.43 -7.80 -15.00
N SER A 32 1.71 -8.05 -16.09
CA SER A 32 0.36 -7.51 -16.31
C SER A 32 -0.64 -7.97 -15.26
N GLU A 33 -0.60 -9.23 -14.83
CA GLU A 33 -1.44 -9.75 -13.75
C GLU A 33 -1.11 -9.06 -12.43
N SER A 34 0.18 -8.86 -12.13
CA SER A 34 0.61 -8.20 -10.90
C SER A 34 0.15 -6.74 -10.85
N GLU A 35 0.21 -6.03 -11.98
CA GLU A 35 -0.29 -4.65 -12.12
C GLU A 35 -1.81 -4.61 -11.99
N ALA A 36 -2.53 -5.53 -12.62
CA ALA A 36 -3.99 -5.64 -12.50
C ALA A 36 -4.42 -5.93 -11.06
N ARG A 37 -3.72 -6.84 -10.36
CA ARG A 37 -3.96 -7.14 -8.94
C ARG A 37 -3.68 -5.93 -8.06
N ALA A 38 -2.55 -5.24 -8.26
CA ALA A 38 -2.21 -4.03 -7.54
C ALA A 38 -3.22 -2.89 -7.79
N PHE A 39 -3.67 -2.74 -9.04
CA PHE A 39 -4.71 -1.79 -9.42
C PHE A 39 -6.03 -2.09 -8.71
N ASN A 40 -6.46 -3.35 -8.73
CA ASN A 40 -7.70 -3.78 -8.06
C ASN A 40 -7.61 -3.57 -6.54
N ALA A 41 -6.49 -3.95 -5.92
CA ALA A 41 -6.24 -3.73 -4.49
C ALA A 41 -6.29 -2.23 -4.13
N ARG A 42 -5.66 -1.38 -4.96
CA ARG A 42 -5.74 0.08 -4.79
C ARG A 42 -7.16 0.60 -4.97
N SER A 43 -7.87 0.15 -6.01
CA SER A 43 -9.26 0.56 -6.27
C SER A 43 -10.16 0.26 -5.06
N GLU A 44 -9.96 -0.87 -4.40
CA GLU A 44 -10.75 -1.24 -3.24
C GLU A 44 -10.44 -0.38 -2.01
N LEU A 45 -9.15 -0.07 -1.78
CA LEU A 45 -8.75 0.88 -0.73
C LEU A 45 -9.24 2.31 -0.99
N VAL A 46 -9.45 2.72 -2.24
CA VAL A 46 -10.06 4.02 -2.54
C VAL A 46 -11.54 4.04 -2.10
N LYS A 47 -12.25 2.92 -2.25
CA LYS A 47 -13.68 2.83 -1.94
C LYS A 47 -13.95 2.59 -0.46
N GLN A 48 -13.17 1.72 0.17
CA GLN A 48 -13.43 1.20 1.51
C GLN A 48 -12.34 1.57 2.51
N GLY A 49 -11.16 2.00 2.03
CA GLY A 49 -10.06 2.36 2.89
C GLY A 49 -10.32 3.63 3.68
N ILE A 50 -9.60 3.77 4.77
CA ILE A 50 -9.78 4.86 5.71
C ILE A 50 -8.75 5.95 5.49
N THR A 51 -9.20 7.16 5.80
CA THR A 51 -8.38 8.35 5.79
C THR A 51 -8.31 8.91 7.20
N LEU A 52 -7.10 8.99 7.75
CA LEU A 52 -6.81 9.71 8.97
C LEU A 52 -6.39 11.13 8.60
N LEU A 53 -7.19 12.11 9.01
CA LEU A 53 -6.84 13.52 8.88
C LEU A 53 -6.04 13.95 10.10
N LEU A 54 -4.79 14.38 9.89
CA LEU A 54 -3.92 14.89 10.94
C LEU A 54 -3.53 16.32 10.58
N LEU A 55 -4.22 17.28 11.18
CA LEU A 55 -4.06 18.70 10.88
C LEU A 55 -2.92 19.32 11.69
N ASP A 56 -2.19 20.22 11.06
CA ASP A 56 -1.13 21.05 11.66
C ASP A 56 -0.09 20.26 12.46
N VAL A 57 0.21 19.03 12.02
CA VAL A 57 1.30 18.23 12.57
C VAL A 57 2.63 18.95 12.28
N PRO A 58 3.47 19.22 13.30
CA PRO A 58 4.75 19.89 13.09
C PRO A 58 5.63 19.11 12.10
N GLN A 59 6.33 19.86 11.23
CA GLN A 59 7.33 19.28 10.34
C GLN A 59 8.38 18.51 11.14
N TYR A 60 8.89 17.43 10.54
CA TYR A 60 9.89 16.50 11.09
C TYR A 60 9.37 15.55 12.18
N THR A 61 8.12 15.69 12.64
CA THR A 61 7.45 14.64 13.41
C THR A 61 7.60 13.31 12.70
N LEU A 62 8.04 12.27 13.41
CA LEU A 62 7.99 10.91 12.87
C LEU A 62 6.62 10.35 13.18
N LEU A 63 5.90 9.95 12.14
CA LEU A 63 4.57 9.36 12.22
C LEU A 63 4.66 7.94 11.67
N GLY A 64 4.23 6.97 12.47
CA GLY A 64 4.20 5.57 12.09
C GLY A 64 2.81 4.97 12.17
N ILE A 65 2.54 4.07 11.22
CA ILE A 65 1.36 3.22 11.21
C ILE A 65 1.84 1.77 11.01
N ASP A 66 1.50 0.91 11.97
CA ASP A 66 1.98 -0.46 12.07
C ASP A 66 3.51 -0.57 11.94
N THR A 67 4.00 -1.08 10.82
CA THR A 67 5.43 -1.28 10.55
C THR A 67 6.06 -0.16 9.73
N GLN A 68 5.25 0.77 9.22
CA GLN A 68 5.71 1.87 8.36
C GLN A 68 5.89 3.14 9.17
N MET A 69 6.94 3.89 8.89
CA MET A 69 7.26 5.16 9.54
C MET A 69 7.66 6.20 8.50
N PHE A 70 7.19 7.43 8.68
CA PHE A 70 7.38 8.54 7.77
C PHE A 70 7.80 9.80 8.54
N SER A 71 8.65 10.62 7.95
CA SER A 71 8.89 11.99 8.45
C SER A 71 7.85 12.93 7.84
N VAL A 72 7.20 13.71 8.69
CA VAL A 72 6.16 14.66 8.31
C VAL A 72 6.77 15.87 7.59
N GLY A 73 6.28 16.15 6.39
CA GLY A 73 6.62 17.35 5.62
C GLY A 73 5.70 18.55 5.93
N PRO A 74 6.05 19.76 5.46
CA PRO A 74 5.35 21.00 5.81
C PRO A 74 3.90 21.07 5.33
N ALA A 75 3.55 20.33 4.26
CA ALA A 75 2.20 20.30 3.69
C ALA A 75 1.41 19.03 4.07
N PHE A 76 1.89 18.25 5.03
CA PHE A 76 1.22 17.02 5.45
C PHE A 76 -0.18 17.32 6.01
N LYS A 77 -1.14 16.44 5.66
CA LYS A 77 -2.53 16.52 6.12
C LYS A 77 -3.07 15.18 6.62
N GLY A 78 -2.28 14.11 6.54
CA GLY A 78 -2.68 12.80 7.03
C GLY A 78 -2.33 11.65 6.10
N ILE A 79 -2.92 10.49 6.41
CA ILE A 79 -2.68 9.22 5.72
C ILE A 79 -4.00 8.72 5.17
N LYS A 80 -3.98 8.26 3.91
CA LYS A 80 -5.13 7.63 3.25
C LYS A 80 -4.76 6.22 2.79
N MET A 81 -5.75 5.48 2.32
CA MET A 81 -5.60 4.09 1.84
C MET A 81 -5.22 3.12 2.96
N ILE A 82 -5.65 3.40 4.19
CA ILE A 82 -5.48 2.48 5.32
C ILE A 82 -6.52 1.37 5.17
N PRO A 83 -6.13 0.08 5.11
CA PRO A 83 -7.10 -1.01 5.04
C PRO A 83 -8.08 -0.99 6.23
N PRO A 84 -9.31 -1.48 6.09
CA PRO A 84 -10.21 -1.63 7.23
C PRO A 84 -9.73 -2.72 8.19
N ALA A 85 -9.21 -2.33 9.35
CA ALA A 85 -8.79 -3.23 10.43
C ALA A 85 -8.43 -2.41 11.69
N SER A 86 -8.00 -3.09 12.76
CA SER A 86 -7.25 -2.44 13.83
C SER A 86 -5.84 -2.09 13.36
N HIS A 87 -5.45 -0.83 13.52
CA HIS A 87 -4.10 -0.34 13.19
C HIS A 87 -3.47 0.31 14.42
N PHE A 88 -2.15 0.24 14.53
CA PHE A 88 -1.40 0.92 15.58
C PHE A 88 -0.77 2.19 15.03
N LEU A 89 -1.24 3.34 15.50
CA LEU A 89 -0.69 4.65 15.15
C LEU A 89 0.26 5.11 16.26
N TYR A 90 1.45 5.55 15.91
CA TYR A 90 2.42 6.07 16.85
C TYR A 90 3.17 7.26 16.27
N TYR A 91 3.64 8.15 17.12
CA TYR A 91 4.39 9.32 16.71
C TYR A 91 5.41 9.75 17.76
N THR A 92 6.40 10.50 17.30
CA THR A 92 7.30 11.27 18.16
C THR A 92 7.51 12.65 17.58
N SER A 93 7.41 13.67 18.44
CA SER A 93 7.71 15.05 18.06
C SER A 93 9.21 15.23 17.95
N SER A 94 9.63 16.04 17.00
CA SER A 94 11.03 16.44 16.86
C SER A 94 11.27 17.87 17.33
N THR A 95 12.55 18.24 17.46
CA THR A 95 12.97 19.64 17.47
C THR A 95 12.70 20.31 16.11
N ARG A 96 12.77 21.66 16.09
CA ARG A 96 12.55 22.46 14.88
C ARG A 96 13.53 22.14 13.74
N ASP A 97 14.71 21.63 14.06
CA ASP A 97 15.74 21.22 13.11
C ASP A 97 15.73 19.71 12.80
N GLY A 98 14.79 18.95 13.40
CA GLY A 98 14.57 17.54 13.10
C GLY A 98 15.66 16.60 13.60
N LYS A 99 16.48 17.01 14.57
CA LYS A 99 17.64 16.22 15.05
C LYS A 99 17.35 15.39 16.30
N ASP A 100 16.54 15.94 17.21
CA ASP A 100 16.20 15.26 18.46
C ASP A 100 14.71 14.94 18.51
N PHE A 101 14.36 13.86 19.21
CA PHE A 101 13.01 13.31 19.24
C PHE A 101 12.55 13.10 20.68
N SER A 102 11.26 13.30 20.93
CA SER A 102 10.61 12.94 22.18
C SER A 102 10.48 11.42 22.31
N PRO A 103 10.13 10.89 23.50
CA PRO A 103 9.62 9.53 23.60
C PRO A 103 8.46 9.28 22.62
N ILE A 104 8.36 8.05 22.12
CA ILE A 104 7.29 7.63 21.22
C ILE A 104 6.02 7.40 22.02
N ILE A 105 4.90 7.91 21.50
CA ILE A 105 3.56 7.68 22.03
C ILE A 105 2.74 7.05 20.93
N GLY A 106 1.86 6.09 21.27
CA GLY A 106 0.99 5.45 20.30
C GLY A 106 -0.28 4.91 20.90
N PHE A 107 -1.24 4.63 20.02
CA PHE A 107 -2.55 4.09 20.36
C PHE A 107 -3.10 3.26 19.20
N PHE A 108 -4.01 2.35 19.54
CA PHE A 108 -4.76 1.59 18.54
C PHE A 108 -5.93 2.41 18.03
N ILE A 109 -6.17 2.33 16.72
CA ILE A 109 -7.40 2.78 16.09
C ILE A 109 -8.15 1.55 15.60
N ASP A 110 -9.46 1.50 15.85
CA ASP A 110 -10.34 0.56 15.17
C ASP A 110 -10.88 1.24 13.92
N ALA A 111 -10.37 0.81 12.78
CA ALA A 111 -10.70 1.33 11.48
C ALA A 111 -11.68 0.36 10.77
N ALA A 112 -12.52 -0.36 11.51
CA ALA A 112 -13.64 -1.10 10.91
C ALA A 112 -14.83 -0.17 10.63
N PRO A 113 -15.63 -0.41 9.57
CA PRO A 113 -16.91 0.28 9.40
C PRO A 113 -17.77 0.10 10.65
N SER A 114 -18.31 1.21 11.18
CA SER A 114 -19.25 1.13 12.30
C SER A 114 -20.45 0.30 11.89
N LYS A 115 -20.75 -0.77 12.64
CA LYS A 115 -22.01 -1.50 12.47
C LYS A 115 -23.12 -0.62 13.03
N CYS A 116 -23.86 0.06 12.14
CA CYS A 116 -25.16 0.64 12.46
C CYS A 116 -26.24 -0.43 12.37
#